data_AF-A0A7M7PFD1-F1
#
_entry.id   AF-A0A7M7PFD1-F1
#
_cell.length_a   1.000
_cell.length_b   1.000
_cell.length_c   1.000
_cell.angle_alpha   90.00
_cell.angle_beta   90.00
_cell.angle_gamma   90.00
#
_symmetry.space_group_name_H-M   'P 1'
#
loop_
_entity.id
_entity.type
_entity.pdbx_description
1 polymer ?
#
loop_
_entity_poly.entity_id
_entity_poly.type
_entity_poly.pdbx_seq_one_letter_code
_entity_poly.pdbx_strand_id
1 'polypeptide(L)'
;MSIFHLKFKLVRNFTTFHADQESSDYKTLAHDIKGKFEAVFEELETERDTNGTIYIHVNQLLPDDGVLVDMRAYIANSSMTTQEEMDLLWSGLFSVATSSDGYFDPSILLVLSTVLCPNTSWSSPYGIVQFSSGDLHSWSESSGDCPWFTVNDGEPIARAVCSGDYISPCAWVPSDNCGGNKTADQLLIYLQENLMSADVQDVLSFLTVISQDKNINYAGVSAAFDIIHQTVSISQPTQENVASVVDILSILATLDKGLIMEAEMMDGAVSRATVALEEILLASKVPSNQAFQHVASNLVVQAYTPLAEKGHPHQEGHSPGLKLSVFLRHLANGATYAELSFNFRMGKETIQKFVPDVARAVVDEYAAECFLGQIRQEPDTVRLLIEAAVMLHNLIRNQYQAWDVRMLDQEDAQHNLIPRAWRTAAITVRKSCNAALLL
;
A
#
# COMPACT_ATOMS: atom_id res chain seq x y z
N MET A 1 -30.47 32.62 -28.16
CA MET A 1 -29.80 33.89 -27.79
C MET A 1 -28.90 33.56 -26.62
N SER A 2 -27.60 33.68 -26.84
CA SER A 2 -26.57 33.39 -25.84
C SER A 2 -26.15 34.68 -25.14
N ILE A 3 -25.84 34.61 -23.85
CA ILE A 3 -25.38 35.75 -23.05
C ILE A 3 -23.97 35.44 -22.55
N PHE A 4 -23.08 36.40 -22.74
CA PHE A 4 -21.70 36.33 -22.30
C PHE A 4 -21.35 37.54 -21.46
N HIS A 5 -20.52 37.33 -20.44
CA HIS A 5 -19.92 38.38 -19.63
C HIS A 5 -18.47 38.55 -20.06
N LEU A 6 -18.11 39.78 -20.38
CA LEU A 6 -16.79 40.19 -20.80
C LEU A 6 -16.19 41.05 -19.69
N LYS A 7 -15.02 40.67 -19.18
CA LYS A 7 -14.27 41.48 -18.22
C LYS A 7 -12.88 41.73 -18.76
N PHE A 8 -12.44 42.99 -18.73
CA PHE A 8 -11.11 43.38 -19.18
C PHE A 8 -10.72 44.75 -18.61
N LYS A 9 -9.44 45.11 -18.70
CA LYS A 9 -8.91 46.35 -18.14
C LYS A 9 -8.40 47.29 -19.24
N LEU A 10 -8.63 48.59 -19.03
CA LEU A 10 -8.10 49.67 -19.86
C LEU A 10 -7.12 50.52 -19.02
N VAL A 11 -5.87 50.66 -19.46
CA VAL A 11 -4.74 51.18 -18.65
C VAL A 11 -4.43 52.65 -18.93
N ARG A 12 -4.97 53.27 -19.99
CA ARG A 12 -4.69 54.68 -20.30
C ARG A 12 -5.32 55.64 -19.28
N ASN A 13 -4.76 56.85 -19.28
CA ASN A 13 -4.89 57.96 -18.34
C ASN A 13 -6.34 58.48 -18.13
N PHE A 14 -7.27 57.65 -17.66
CA PHE A 14 -8.58 58.06 -17.13
C PHE A 14 -8.42 58.70 -15.75
N THR A 15 -7.54 59.70 -15.65
CA THR A 15 -7.09 60.34 -14.40
C THR A 15 -8.19 61.10 -13.66
N THR A 16 -9.37 61.22 -14.25
CA THR A 16 -10.54 61.89 -13.68
C THR A 16 -11.83 61.11 -13.95
N PHE A 17 -11.79 59.78 -13.90
CA PHE A 17 -13.02 58.99 -13.99
C PHE A 17 -13.74 58.97 -12.65
N HIS A 18 -14.88 59.65 -12.57
CA HIS A 18 -15.86 59.45 -11.50
C HIS A 18 -16.76 58.28 -11.87
N ALA A 19 -16.76 57.23 -11.04
CA ALA A 19 -17.56 56.01 -11.24
C ALA A 19 -19.08 56.19 -11.06
N ASP A 20 -19.57 57.44 -11.10
CA ASP A 20 -20.99 57.74 -11.06
C ASP A 20 -21.62 57.48 -12.44
N GLN A 21 -22.49 56.47 -12.53
CA GLN A 21 -23.16 56.07 -13.76
C GLN A 21 -24.01 57.19 -14.37
N GLU A 22 -24.42 58.18 -13.58
CA GLU A 22 -25.20 59.31 -14.06
C GLU A 22 -24.34 60.45 -14.64
N SER A 23 -23.04 60.44 -14.38
CA SER A 23 -22.09 61.43 -14.89
C SER A 23 -22.01 61.43 -16.41
N SER A 24 -21.87 62.62 -17.00
CA SER A 24 -21.62 62.77 -18.44
C SER A 24 -20.37 61.99 -18.87
N ASP A 25 -19.32 62.02 -18.05
CA ASP A 25 -18.03 61.43 -18.38
C ASP A 25 -18.12 59.89 -18.43
N TYR A 26 -18.92 59.30 -17.52
CA TYR A 26 -19.21 57.87 -17.55
C TYR A 26 -19.96 57.47 -18.81
N LYS A 27 -21.02 58.22 -19.16
CA LYS A 27 -21.87 57.93 -20.32
C LYS A 27 -21.09 58.05 -21.64
N THR A 28 -20.24 59.08 -21.76
CA THR A 28 -19.35 59.25 -22.92
C THR A 28 -18.37 58.09 -23.02
N LEU A 29 -17.70 57.73 -21.92
CA LEU A 29 -16.74 56.63 -21.93
C LEU A 29 -17.39 55.28 -22.27
N ALA A 30 -18.55 54.98 -21.69
CA ALA A 30 -19.30 53.77 -22.00
C ALA A 30 -19.73 53.72 -23.49
N HIS A 31 -20.14 54.86 -24.05
CA HIS A 31 -20.50 54.97 -25.46
C HIS A 31 -19.30 54.76 -26.39
N ASP A 32 -18.14 55.36 -26.08
CA ASP A 32 -16.92 55.21 -26.86
C ASP A 32 -16.38 53.78 -26.84
N ILE A 33 -16.40 53.13 -25.67
CA ILE A 33 -16.06 51.71 -25.52
C ILE A 33 -17.00 50.89 -26.39
N LYS A 34 -18.31 51.08 -26.24
CA LYS A 34 -19.31 50.36 -27.03
C LYS A 34 -19.07 50.52 -28.54
N GLY A 35 -18.94 51.74 -29.05
CA GLY A 35 -18.77 51.97 -30.49
C GLY A 35 -17.49 51.33 -31.06
N LYS A 36 -16.39 51.32 -30.30
CA LYS A 36 -15.14 50.65 -30.72
C LYS A 36 -15.30 49.14 -30.82
N PHE A 37 -15.97 48.52 -29.85
CA PHE A 37 -16.19 47.07 -29.87
C PHE A 37 -17.20 46.66 -30.92
N GLU A 38 -18.28 47.42 -31.14
CA GLU A 38 -19.24 47.19 -32.23
C GLU A 38 -18.55 47.16 -33.59
N ALA A 39 -17.69 48.14 -33.89
CA ALA A 39 -16.96 48.20 -35.16
C ALA A 39 -16.07 46.96 -35.39
N VAL A 40 -15.41 46.45 -34.35
CA VAL A 40 -14.54 45.26 -34.46
C VAL A 40 -15.36 43.99 -34.65
N PHE A 41 -16.52 43.89 -34.00
CA PHE A 41 -17.40 42.74 -34.18
C PHE A 41 -18.10 42.76 -35.54
N GLU A 42 -18.49 43.93 -36.07
CA GLU A 42 -19.00 44.08 -37.44
C GLU A 42 -17.98 43.62 -38.49
N GLU A 43 -16.70 43.96 -38.32
CA GLU A 43 -15.62 43.50 -39.21
C GLU A 43 -15.49 41.97 -39.17
N LEU A 44 -15.52 41.36 -37.98
CA LEU A 44 -15.44 39.90 -37.81
C LEU A 44 -16.67 39.15 -38.33
N GLU A 45 -17.86 39.74 -38.24
CA GLU A 45 -19.09 39.19 -38.82
C GLU A 45 -18.95 39.05 -40.35
N THR A 46 -18.32 40.04 -41.00
CA THR A 46 -18.10 40.02 -42.46
C THR A 46 -17.01 39.06 -42.93
N GLU A 47 -16.02 38.74 -42.09
CA GLU A 47 -14.91 37.85 -42.45
C GLU A 47 -15.21 36.37 -42.25
N ARG A 48 -16.10 36.00 -41.32
CA ARG A 48 -16.30 34.61 -40.89
C ARG A 48 -17.63 33.97 -41.31
N ASP A 49 -18.46 34.63 -42.11
CA ASP A 49 -19.79 34.12 -42.54
C ASP A 49 -20.63 33.70 -41.32
N THR A 50 -20.50 34.45 -40.22
CA THR A 50 -21.18 34.15 -38.96
C THR A 50 -22.64 34.58 -39.10
N ASN A 51 -23.57 33.63 -39.12
CA ASN A 51 -25.00 33.92 -39.17
C ASN A 51 -25.58 34.61 -37.91
N GLY A 52 -24.74 34.89 -36.90
CA GLY A 52 -25.14 35.51 -35.65
C GLY A 52 -25.08 37.04 -35.68
N THR A 53 -25.98 37.70 -34.96
CA THR A 53 -25.94 39.15 -34.69
C THR A 53 -25.46 39.38 -33.26
N ILE A 54 -24.39 40.16 -33.11
CA ILE A 54 -23.79 40.49 -31.81
C ILE A 54 -24.30 41.84 -31.30
N TYR A 55 -24.80 41.88 -30.07
CA TYR A 55 -25.14 43.11 -29.36
C TYR A 55 -24.29 43.21 -28.10
N ILE A 56 -23.77 44.41 -27.81
CA ILE A 56 -22.96 44.63 -26.62
C ILE A 56 -23.52 45.73 -25.72
N HIS A 57 -23.33 45.55 -24.43
CA HIS A 57 -23.79 46.47 -23.39
C HIS A 57 -22.71 46.62 -22.31
N VAL A 58 -22.32 47.86 -22.00
CA VAL A 58 -21.43 48.14 -20.86
C VAL A 58 -22.27 48.12 -19.59
N ASN A 59 -22.06 47.11 -18.74
CA ASN A 59 -22.79 46.97 -17.48
C ASN A 59 -22.21 47.90 -16.42
N GLN A 60 -20.88 47.90 -16.30
CA GLN A 60 -20.19 48.64 -15.25
C GLN A 60 -18.78 49.04 -15.68
N LEU A 61 -18.38 50.23 -15.27
CA LEU A 61 -17.00 50.70 -15.33
C LEU A 61 -16.53 50.94 -13.90
N LEU A 62 -15.46 50.25 -13.50
CA LEU A 62 -14.90 50.30 -12.16
C LEU A 62 -13.54 51.01 -12.19
N PRO A 63 -13.29 51.98 -11.29
CA PRO A 63 -11.99 52.60 -11.16
C PRO A 63 -10.99 51.57 -10.62
N ASP A 64 -9.87 51.42 -11.32
CA ASP A 64 -8.71 50.60 -10.94
C ASP A 64 -7.45 51.43 -11.28
N ASP A 65 -6.23 50.89 -11.24
CA ASP A 65 -5.07 51.51 -11.91
C ASP A 65 -5.32 51.54 -13.45
N GLY A 66 -6.28 52.35 -13.91
CA GLY A 66 -7.02 52.23 -15.18
C GLY A 66 -8.55 52.21 -14.99
N VAL A 67 -9.26 51.51 -15.86
CA VAL A 67 -10.70 51.23 -15.77
C VAL A 67 -10.94 49.75 -16.02
N LEU A 68 -11.53 49.06 -15.05
CA LEU A 68 -12.03 47.69 -15.22
C LEU A 68 -13.43 47.76 -15.84
N VAL A 69 -13.59 47.11 -16.99
CA VAL A 69 -14.82 47.10 -17.78
C VAL A 69 -15.54 45.78 -17.56
N ASP A 70 -16.81 45.85 -17.16
CA ASP A 70 -17.76 44.74 -17.15
C ASP A 70 -18.79 44.98 -18.25
N MET A 71 -18.80 44.10 -19.25
CA MET A 71 -19.67 44.17 -20.41
C MET A 71 -20.45 42.88 -20.58
N ARG A 72 -21.63 42.97 -21.19
CA ARG A 72 -22.39 41.83 -21.70
C ARG A 72 -22.38 41.83 -23.21
N ALA A 73 -22.18 40.65 -23.79
CA ALA A 73 -22.43 40.40 -25.20
C ALA A 73 -23.64 39.45 -25.32
N TYR A 74 -24.50 39.75 -26.27
CA TYR A 74 -25.67 38.97 -26.63
C TYR A 74 -25.51 38.52 -28.07
N ILE A 75 -25.59 37.22 -28.32
CA ILE A 75 -25.51 36.67 -29.68
C ILE A 75 -26.86 36.04 -30.02
N ALA A 76 -27.49 36.54 -31.08
CA ALA A 76 -28.79 36.10 -31.56
C ALA A 76 -28.67 35.52 -32.98
N ASN A 77 -29.61 34.63 -33.36
CA ASN A 77 -29.70 34.03 -34.70
C ASN A 77 -28.46 33.26 -35.19
N SER A 78 -27.55 32.92 -34.28
CA SER A 78 -26.35 32.14 -34.58
C SER A 78 -26.66 30.65 -34.73
N SER A 79 -25.99 30.00 -35.68
CA SER A 79 -25.93 28.54 -35.80
C SER A 79 -24.66 27.94 -35.14
N MET A 80 -23.83 28.78 -34.55
CA MET A 80 -22.60 28.39 -33.87
C MET A 80 -22.93 27.74 -32.51
N THR A 81 -22.04 26.86 -32.06
CA THR A 81 -22.04 26.37 -30.68
C THR A 81 -21.60 27.46 -29.71
N THR A 82 -21.96 27.34 -28.43
CA THR A 82 -21.56 28.30 -27.39
C THR A 82 -20.04 28.46 -27.32
N GLN A 83 -19.27 27.38 -27.55
CA GLN A 83 -17.80 27.44 -27.55
C GLN A 83 -17.28 28.26 -28.73
N GLU A 84 -17.79 28.04 -29.93
CA GLU A 84 -17.42 28.83 -31.11
C GLU A 84 -17.79 30.31 -30.95
N GLU A 85 -18.92 30.61 -30.30
CA GLU A 85 -19.34 31.97 -29.94
C GLU A 85 -18.36 32.62 -28.95
N MET A 86 -17.92 31.89 -27.92
CA MET A 86 -16.90 32.36 -27.00
C MET A 86 -15.56 32.62 -27.71
N ASP A 87 -15.14 31.72 -28.60
CA ASP A 87 -13.90 31.84 -29.36
C ASP A 87 -13.94 33.04 -30.31
N LEU A 88 -15.10 33.33 -30.90
CA LEU A 88 -15.34 34.54 -31.70
C LEU A 88 -15.18 35.81 -30.85
N LEU A 89 -15.82 35.85 -29.68
CA LEU A 89 -15.71 36.99 -28.75
C LEU A 89 -14.28 37.20 -28.27
N TRP A 90 -13.58 36.11 -27.92
CA TRP A 90 -12.16 36.13 -27.56
C TRP A 90 -11.30 36.69 -28.69
N SER A 91 -11.49 36.20 -29.92
CA SER A 91 -10.75 36.65 -31.10
C SER A 91 -10.97 38.15 -31.35
N GLY A 92 -12.19 38.64 -31.18
CA GLY A 92 -12.49 40.07 -31.32
C GLY A 92 -11.85 40.92 -30.25
N LEU A 93 -11.96 40.52 -28.97
CA LEU A 93 -11.31 41.23 -27.86
C LEU A 93 -9.79 41.25 -28.02
N PHE A 94 -9.19 40.17 -28.51
CA PHE A 94 -7.76 40.11 -28.80
C PHE A 94 -7.35 41.02 -29.96
N SER A 95 -8.17 41.13 -31.02
CA SER A 95 -7.96 42.09 -32.11
C SER A 95 -8.02 43.55 -31.62
N VAL A 96 -8.91 43.85 -30.68
CA VAL A 96 -8.91 45.16 -30.01
C VAL A 96 -7.62 45.36 -29.24
N ALA A 97 -7.14 44.35 -28.51
CA ALA A 97 -5.89 44.44 -27.76
C ALA A 97 -4.70 44.81 -28.65
N THR A 98 -4.56 44.16 -29.81
CA THR A 98 -3.45 44.39 -30.75
C THR A 98 -3.52 45.75 -31.45
N SER A 99 -4.73 46.25 -31.73
CA SER A 99 -4.96 47.57 -32.36
C SER A 99 -5.04 48.72 -31.35
N SER A 100 -5.02 48.43 -30.04
CA SER A 100 -5.25 49.42 -28.97
C SER A 100 -4.06 50.33 -28.63
N ASP A 101 -2.91 50.24 -29.30
CA ASP A 101 -1.75 51.11 -28.97
C ASP A 101 -1.41 51.09 -27.46
N GLY A 102 -1.54 49.91 -26.83
CA GLY A 102 -1.20 49.63 -25.45
C GLY A 102 -2.21 50.08 -24.38
N TYR A 103 -3.40 50.57 -24.74
CA TYR A 103 -4.40 50.93 -23.72
C TYR A 103 -5.20 49.74 -23.18
N PHE A 104 -5.30 48.64 -23.92
CA PHE A 104 -6.05 47.45 -23.49
C PHE A 104 -5.09 46.45 -22.85
N ASP A 105 -5.41 46.00 -21.63
CA ASP A 105 -4.62 44.98 -20.93
C ASP A 105 -5.29 43.60 -21.10
N PRO A 106 -4.71 42.71 -21.94
CA PRO A 106 -5.28 41.39 -22.18
C PRO A 106 -5.06 40.42 -21.01
N SER A 107 -4.25 40.76 -20.00
CA SER A 107 -3.93 39.85 -18.89
C SER A 107 -5.12 39.55 -17.97
N ILE A 108 -6.13 40.42 -17.97
CA ILE A 108 -7.35 40.30 -17.15
C ILE A 108 -8.57 39.95 -18.02
N LEU A 109 -8.36 39.65 -19.31
CA LEU A 109 -9.44 39.33 -20.23
C LEU A 109 -10.14 38.03 -19.80
N LEU A 110 -11.45 38.10 -19.59
CA LEU A 110 -12.31 36.97 -19.28
C LEU A 110 -13.56 37.04 -20.15
N VAL A 111 -13.85 35.97 -20.88
CA VAL A 111 -15.13 35.74 -21.54
C VAL A 111 -15.80 34.59 -20.80
N LEU A 112 -16.96 34.85 -20.20
CA LEU A 112 -17.69 33.88 -19.40
C LEU A 112 -19.10 33.67 -19.98
N SER A 113 -19.53 32.44 -20.10
CA SER A 113 -20.88 32.10 -20.61
C SER A 113 -21.87 31.93 -19.47
N THR A 114 -23.14 32.29 -19.73
CA THR A 114 -24.26 32.00 -18.81
C THR A 114 -24.89 30.63 -19.04
N VAL A 115 -24.33 29.81 -19.95
CA VAL A 115 -24.83 28.47 -20.26
C VAL A 115 -23.73 27.42 -20.43
N LEU A 116 -22.45 27.80 -20.32
CA LEU A 116 -21.30 26.91 -20.45
C LEU A 116 -20.30 27.19 -19.32
N CYS A 117 -20.03 26.18 -18.50
CA CYS A 117 -18.96 26.24 -17.52
C CYS A 117 -17.61 26.05 -18.22
N PRO A 118 -16.60 26.90 -17.95
CA PRO A 118 -15.29 26.80 -18.57
C PRO A 118 -14.50 25.62 -18.01
N ASN A 119 -13.41 25.25 -18.70
CA ASN A 119 -12.40 24.37 -18.12
C ASN A 119 -11.82 25.04 -16.87
N THR A 120 -11.75 24.32 -15.74
CA THR A 120 -11.30 24.89 -14.46
C THR A 120 -10.50 23.90 -13.64
N SER A 121 -9.62 24.45 -12.80
CA SER A 121 -8.91 23.70 -11.77
C SER A 121 -9.61 23.85 -10.42
N TRP A 122 -9.70 22.77 -9.66
CA TRP A 122 -10.20 22.77 -8.29
C TRP A 122 -9.20 22.10 -7.35
N SER A 123 -9.06 22.66 -6.14
CA SER A 123 -8.15 22.11 -5.12
C SER A 123 -8.92 21.17 -4.20
N SER A 124 -8.59 19.88 -4.27
CA SER A 124 -9.02 18.83 -3.33
C SER A 124 -7.96 18.62 -2.24
N PRO A 125 -8.31 18.03 -1.07
CA PRO A 125 -7.34 17.46 -0.14
C PRO A 125 -6.35 16.46 -0.77
N TYR A 126 -6.74 15.84 -1.89
CA TYR A 126 -5.94 14.84 -2.60
C TYR A 126 -5.13 15.41 -3.79
N GLY A 127 -5.24 16.71 -4.06
CA GLY A 127 -4.47 17.38 -5.11
C GLY A 127 -5.28 18.40 -5.90
N ILE A 128 -4.64 19.02 -6.89
CA ILE A 128 -5.31 19.94 -7.82
C ILE A 128 -5.82 19.12 -9.01
N VAL A 129 -7.13 19.18 -9.25
CA VAL A 129 -7.81 18.44 -10.30
C VAL A 129 -8.45 19.38 -11.32
N GLN A 130 -8.67 18.90 -12.54
CA GLN A 130 -9.23 19.69 -13.64
C GLN A 130 -10.60 19.16 -14.04
N PHE A 131 -11.50 20.06 -14.40
CA PHE A 131 -12.80 19.74 -14.99
C PHE A 131 -12.89 20.33 -16.38
N SER A 132 -13.18 19.51 -17.39
CA SER A 132 -13.43 19.97 -18.75
C SER A 132 -14.64 20.91 -18.81
N SER A 133 -14.71 21.76 -19.85
CA SER A 133 -15.88 22.59 -20.10
C SER A 133 -17.15 21.76 -20.30
N GLY A 134 -18.31 22.30 -19.91
CA GLY A 134 -19.58 21.58 -20.03
C GLY A 134 -20.79 22.50 -19.93
N ASP A 135 -21.89 22.06 -20.55
CA ASP A 135 -23.14 22.81 -20.60
C ASP A 135 -23.77 22.97 -19.21
N LEU A 136 -24.61 24.00 -19.05
CA LEU A 136 -25.39 24.22 -17.84
C LEU A 136 -26.23 22.99 -17.47
N HIS A 137 -26.21 22.63 -16.18
CA HIS A 137 -26.78 21.41 -15.59
C HIS A 137 -26.11 20.09 -15.99
N SER A 138 -25.06 20.11 -16.81
CA SER A 138 -24.25 18.91 -17.06
C SER A 138 -23.37 18.59 -15.85
N TRP A 139 -22.92 17.33 -15.78
CA TRP A 139 -21.98 16.87 -14.77
C TRP A 139 -20.63 16.54 -15.43
N SER A 140 -19.54 16.69 -14.69
CA SER A 140 -18.19 16.38 -15.13
C SER A 140 -17.42 15.69 -14.02
N GLU A 141 -16.58 14.73 -14.40
CA GLU A 141 -15.61 14.07 -13.53
C GLU A 141 -14.27 14.79 -13.61
N SER A 142 -13.60 14.90 -12.47
CA SER A 142 -12.31 15.53 -12.41
C SER A 142 -11.21 14.63 -12.99
N SER A 143 -10.11 15.21 -13.42
CA SER A 143 -8.89 14.47 -13.71
C SER A 143 -8.32 13.80 -12.45
N GLY A 144 -7.73 12.60 -12.62
CA GLY A 144 -7.01 11.89 -11.56
C GLY A 144 -7.93 11.06 -10.66
N ASP A 145 -7.33 10.06 -10.03
CA ASP A 145 -8.05 9.00 -9.33
C ASP A 145 -7.87 9.11 -7.82
N CYS A 146 -8.90 8.70 -7.09
CA CYS A 146 -8.92 8.67 -5.64
C CYS A 146 -7.82 7.74 -5.10
N PRO A 147 -7.11 8.14 -4.04
CA PRO A 147 -6.04 7.32 -3.48
C PRO A 147 -6.55 5.99 -2.93
N TRP A 148 -5.70 4.96 -3.00
CA TRP A 148 -6.01 3.59 -2.57
C TRP A 148 -6.47 3.44 -1.12
N PHE A 149 -6.10 4.38 -0.26
CA PHE A 149 -6.51 4.38 1.15
C PHE A 149 -7.92 4.95 1.39
N THR A 150 -8.63 5.39 0.35
CA THR A 150 -9.98 5.97 0.43
C THR A 150 -11.05 4.96 0.01
N VAL A 151 -12.29 5.13 0.47
CA VAL A 151 -13.38 4.17 0.19
C VAL A 151 -13.60 4.02 -1.32
N ASN A 152 -13.57 5.12 -2.09
CA ASN A 152 -13.81 5.13 -3.53
C ASN A 152 -12.50 5.10 -4.35
N ASP A 153 -11.52 4.31 -3.91
CA ASP A 153 -10.27 4.05 -4.65
C ASP A 153 -10.50 3.82 -6.15
N GLY A 154 -9.68 4.48 -6.97
CA GLY A 154 -9.72 4.36 -8.43
C GLY A 154 -10.87 5.12 -9.11
N GLU A 155 -11.81 5.70 -8.37
CA GLU A 155 -12.79 6.63 -8.93
C GLU A 155 -12.20 8.04 -9.13
N PRO A 156 -12.79 8.89 -9.98
CA PRO A 156 -12.38 10.29 -10.08
C PRO A 156 -12.43 11.02 -8.74
N ILE A 157 -11.41 11.85 -8.47
CA ILE A 157 -11.24 12.56 -7.18
C ILE A 157 -12.46 13.41 -6.80
N ALA A 158 -13.07 14.07 -7.78
CA ALA A 158 -14.19 14.96 -7.57
C ALA A 158 -15.18 14.89 -8.73
N ARG A 159 -16.42 15.27 -8.43
CA ARG A 159 -17.48 15.46 -9.42
C ARG A 159 -18.00 16.88 -9.32
N ALA A 160 -18.39 17.47 -10.43
CA ALA A 160 -18.95 18.80 -10.45
C ALA A 160 -20.21 18.86 -11.28
N VAL A 161 -21.15 19.73 -10.89
CA VAL A 161 -22.33 20.08 -11.69
C VAL A 161 -22.20 21.53 -12.12
N CYS A 162 -22.46 21.81 -13.40
CA CYS A 162 -22.43 23.17 -13.91
C CYS A 162 -23.71 23.89 -13.46
N SER A 163 -23.57 24.96 -12.67
CA SER A 163 -24.69 25.71 -12.10
C SER A 163 -24.71 27.16 -12.59
N GLY A 164 -25.91 27.71 -12.76
CA GLY A 164 -26.14 29.08 -13.20
C GLY A 164 -27.62 29.41 -13.24
N ASP A 165 -27.92 30.68 -13.52
CA ASP A 165 -29.27 31.27 -13.52
C ASP A 165 -29.64 31.85 -14.90
N TYR A 166 -28.88 31.50 -15.95
CA TYR A 166 -28.97 32.05 -17.31
C TYR A 166 -28.69 33.57 -17.44
N ILE A 167 -28.34 34.25 -16.35
CA ILE A 167 -28.12 35.70 -16.32
C ILE A 167 -26.67 36.00 -15.93
N SER A 168 -26.19 35.33 -14.89
CA SER A 168 -24.86 35.34 -14.34
C SER A 168 -24.01 34.25 -15.01
N PRO A 169 -22.68 34.40 -15.04
CA PRO A 169 -21.78 33.36 -15.51
C PRO A 169 -22.03 32.02 -14.80
N CYS A 170 -22.08 30.95 -15.57
CA CYS A 170 -22.11 29.61 -15.00
C CYS A 170 -20.76 29.28 -14.34
N ALA A 171 -20.82 28.48 -13.29
CA ALA A 171 -19.64 27.97 -12.61
C ALA A 171 -19.81 26.50 -12.22
N TRP A 172 -18.71 25.76 -12.24
CA TRP A 172 -18.67 24.41 -11.70
C TRP A 172 -18.88 24.46 -10.19
N VAL A 173 -19.76 23.58 -9.68
CA VAL A 173 -19.95 23.34 -8.25
C VAL A 173 -19.35 21.96 -7.93
N PRO A 174 -18.05 21.90 -7.58
CA PRO A 174 -17.36 20.64 -7.31
C PRO A 174 -17.65 20.10 -5.92
N SER A 175 -17.61 18.77 -5.80
CA SER A 175 -17.70 18.00 -4.57
C SER A 175 -16.68 16.86 -4.57
N ASP A 176 -16.05 16.64 -3.42
CA ASP A 176 -15.14 15.50 -3.22
C ASP A 176 -15.87 14.17 -3.40
N ASN A 177 -15.24 13.23 -4.10
CA ASN A 177 -15.80 11.92 -4.40
C ASN A 177 -15.00 10.76 -3.80
N CYS A 178 -13.88 10.99 -3.10
CA CYS A 178 -13.07 9.88 -2.58
C CYS A 178 -13.66 9.24 -1.32
N GLY A 179 -14.58 9.95 -0.66
CA GLY A 179 -15.18 9.50 0.58
C GLY A 179 -14.20 9.53 1.74
N GLY A 180 -14.52 8.76 2.80
CA GLY A 180 -13.65 8.64 3.97
C GLY A 180 -12.44 7.75 3.72
N ASN A 181 -11.52 7.76 4.68
CA ASN A 181 -10.44 6.77 4.71
C ASN A 181 -11.02 5.38 5.00
N LYS A 182 -10.47 4.36 4.33
CA LYS A 182 -10.76 2.95 4.62
C LYS A 182 -10.37 2.62 6.07
N THR A 183 -11.04 1.66 6.68
CA THR A 183 -10.65 1.12 7.99
C THR A 183 -9.36 0.31 7.87
N ALA A 184 -8.67 0.07 9.00
CA ALA A 184 -7.48 -0.78 9.02
C ALA A 184 -7.73 -2.16 8.40
N ASP A 185 -8.87 -2.80 8.71
CA ASP A 185 -9.25 -4.09 8.10
C ASP A 185 -9.38 -3.99 6.58
N GLN A 186 -10.04 -2.94 6.08
CA GLN A 186 -10.22 -2.74 4.64
C GLN A 186 -8.89 -2.48 3.93
N LEU A 187 -7.95 -1.77 4.57
CA LEU A 187 -6.60 -1.55 4.02
C LEU A 187 -5.79 -2.84 3.97
N LEU A 188 -5.88 -3.69 5.01
CA LEU A 188 -5.20 -4.99 5.04
C LEU A 188 -5.74 -5.92 3.96
N ILE A 189 -7.06 -6.01 3.81
CA ILE A 189 -7.67 -6.82 2.74
C ILE A 189 -7.27 -6.30 1.36
N TYR A 190 -7.27 -4.97 1.16
CA TYR A 190 -6.85 -4.37 -0.10
C TYR A 190 -5.39 -4.69 -0.44
N LEU A 191 -4.48 -4.58 0.53
CA LEU A 191 -3.07 -4.92 0.35
C LEU A 191 -2.89 -6.40 0.01
N GLN A 192 -3.64 -7.28 0.69
CA GLN A 192 -3.63 -8.72 0.41
C GLN A 192 -4.00 -9.03 -1.04
N GLU A 193 -5.02 -8.37 -1.58
CA GLU A 193 -5.49 -8.60 -2.96
C GLU A 193 -4.53 -8.02 -4.02
N ASN A 194 -3.77 -6.98 -3.69
CA ASN A 194 -2.92 -6.23 -4.63
C ASN A 194 -1.40 -6.48 -4.45
N LEU A 195 -1.02 -7.50 -3.68
CA LEU A 195 0.38 -7.86 -3.39
C LEU A 195 1.27 -8.02 -4.63
N MET A 196 0.72 -8.52 -5.74
CA MET A 196 1.49 -8.88 -6.94
C MET A 196 2.02 -7.67 -7.73
N SER A 197 1.49 -6.47 -7.49
CA SER A 197 1.90 -5.24 -8.20
C SER A 197 2.80 -4.33 -7.36
N ALA A 198 3.06 -4.67 -6.10
CA ALA A 198 3.73 -3.79 -5.15
C ALA A 198 5.18 -4.22 -4.83
N ASP A 199 6.04 -3.26 -4.48
CA ASP A 199 7.36 -3.53 -3.93
C ASP A 199 7.23 -4.11 -2.52
N VAL A 200 7.99 -5.16 -2.23
CA VAL A 200 7.93 -5.88 -0.95
C VAL A 200 8.21 -4.96 0.25
N GLN A 201 9.15 -4.01 0.13
CA GLN A 201 9.44 -3.12 1.25
C GLN A 201 8.31 -2.12 1.48
N ASP A 202 7.68 -1.62 0.41
CA ASP A 202 6.53 -0.73 0.53
C ASP A 202 5.38 -1.45 1.25
N VAL A 203 5.08 -2.70 0.86
CA VAL A 203 4.05 -3.53 1.51
C VAL A 203 4.34 -3.72 2.99
N LEU A 204 5.58 -4.10 3.36
CA LEU A 204 5.96 -4.30 4.76
C LEU A 204 5.86 -2.99 5.57
N SER A 205 6.21 -1.86 4.96
CA SER A 205 6.10 -0.55 5.61
C SER A 205 4.64 -0.17 5.88
N PHE A 206 3.74 -0.36 4.91
CA PHE A 206 2.32 -0.09 5.08
C PHE A 206 1.70 -1.05 6.09
N LEU A 207 2.02 -2.34 6.00
CA LEU A 207 1.54 -3.35 6.94
C LEU A 207 1.92 -3.00 8.38
N THR A 208 3.17 -2.56 8.60
CA THR A 208 3.63 -2.13 9.93
C THR A 208 2.77 -1.01 10.51
N VAL A 209 2.44 0.01 9.70
CA VAL A 209 1.62 1.15 10.17
C VAL A 209 0.19 0.72 10.42
N ILE A 210 -0.41 -0.05 9.50
CA ILE A 210 -1.81 -0.44 9.61
C ILE A 210 -2.02 -1.39 10.81
N SER A 211 -1.09 -2.33 11.04
CA SER A 211 -1.15 -3.28 12.15
C SER A 211 -1.05 -2.65 13.55
N GLN A 212 -0.69 -1.36 13.66
CA GLN A 212 -0.70 -0.65 14.94
C GLN A 212 -2.11 -0.23 15.39
N ASP A 213 -3.10 -0.27 14.49
CA ASP A 213 -4.48 0.04 14.86
C ASP A 213 -5.03 -1.05 15.81
N LYS A 214 -5.64 -0.61 16.92
CA LYS A 214 -6.20 -1.51 17.93
C LYS A 214 -7.61 -1.98 17.60
N ASN A 215 -8.25 -1.37 16.60
CA ASN A 215 -9.63 -1.66 16.22
C ASN A 215 -9.72 -2.67 15.06
N ILE A 216 -8.62 -3.35 14.74
CA ILE A 216 -8.59 -4.44 13.75
C ILE A 216 -9.41 -5.61 14.28
N ASN A 217 -10.24 -6.21 13.42
CA ASN A 217 -11.02 -7.40 13.74
C ASN A 217 -10.31 -8.69 13.26
N TYR A 218 -10.91 -9.86 13.49
CA TYR A 218 -10.26 -11.13 13.15
C TYR A 218 -9.91 -11.25 11.65
N ALA A 219 -10.72 -10.66 10.75
CA ALA A 219 -10.48 -10.70 9.31
C ALA A 219 -9.27 -9.85 8.92
N GLY A 220 -9.10 -8.67 9.52
CA GLY A 220 -7.89 -7.87 9.32
C GLY A 220 -6.64 -8.55 9.89
N VAL A 221 -6.74 -9.20 11.06
CA VAL A 221 -5.64 -10.00 11.62
C VAL A 221 -5.24 -11.13 10.67
N SER A 222 -6.23 -11.86 10.14
CA SER A 222 -5.99 -12.93 9.16
C SER A 222 -5.34 -12.39 7.89
N ALA A 223 -5.84 -11.28 7.33
CA ALA A 223 -5.26 -10.63 6.16
C ALA A 223 -3.81 -10.20 6.41
N ALA A 224 -3.48 -9.66 7.59
CA ALA A 224 -2.11 -9.29 7.94
C ALA A 224 -1.15 -10.49 7.93
N PHE A 225 -1.57 -11.62 8.51
CA PHE A 225 -0.77 -12.85 8.50
C PHE A 225 -0.64 -13.46 7.11
N ASP A 226 -1.69 -13.39 6.29
CA ASP A 226 -1.65 -13.84 4.90
C ASP A 226 -0.72 -12.97 4.04
N ILE A 227 -0.71 -11.64 4.26
CA ILE A 227 0.25 -10.75 3.60
C ILE A 227 1.67 -11.18 3.94
N ILE A 228 1.97 -11.44 5.22
CA ILE A 228 3.29 -11.94 5.63
C ILE A 228 3.62 -13.22 4.86
N HIS A 229 2.74 -14.22 4.89
CA HIS A 229 2.98 -15.49 4.22
C HIS A 229 3.21 -15.34 2.69
N GLN A 230 2.41 -14.51 2.02
CA GLN A 230 2.50 -14.30 0.57
C GLN A 230 3.74 -13.49 0.16
N THR A 231 4.08 -12.44 0.91
CA THR A 231 5.24 -11.57 0.64
C THR A 231 6.56 -12.37 0.60
N VAL A 232 6.64 -13.40 1.43
CA VAL A 232 7.79 -14.32 1.53
C VAL A 232 7.93 -15.22 0.32
N SER A 233 6.80 -15.68 -0.20
CA SER A 233 6.78 -16.57 -1.37
C SER A 233 7.24 -15.86 -2.66
N ILE A 234 7.11 -14.52 -2.70
CA ILE A 234 7.33 -13.72 -3.90
C ILE A 234 8.80 -13.28 -4.05
N SER A 235 9.58 -13.22 -2.96
CA SER A 235 10.92 -12.58 -2.95
C SER A 235 12.03 -13.48 -2.41
N GLN A 236 13.30 -13.13 -2.72
CA GLN A 236 14.44 -13.64 -1.96
C GLN A 236 14.59 -12.75 -0.72
N PRO A 237 14.21 -13.21 0.49
CA PRO A 237 14.17 -12.34 1.66
C PRO A 237 15.55 -11.89 2.08
N THR A 238 15.70 -10.58 2.25
CA THR A 238 16.89 -9.98 2.86
C THR A 238 16.80 -10.01 4.38
N GLN A 239 17.91 -9.75 5.08
CA GLN A 239 17.91 -9.62 6.53
C GLN A 239 17.01 -8.47 7.02
N GLU A 240 16.86 -7.41 6.21
CA GLU A 240 15.95 -6.30 6.51
C GLU A 240 14.50 -6.73 6.41
N ASN A 241 14.13 -7.53 5.39
CA ASN A 241 12.77 -8.07 5.29
C ASN A 241 12.45 -8.98 6.49
N VAL A 242 13.43 -9.79 6.95
CA VAL A 242 13.28 -10.63 8.15
C VAL A 242 12.99 -9.76 9.38
N ALA A 243 13.78 -8.69 9.58
CA ALA A 243 13.61 -7.78 10.72
C ALA A 243 12.21 -7.12 10.71
N SER A 244 11.78 -6.59 9.55
CA SER A 244 10.46 -5.99 9.38
C SER A 244 9.33 -6.98 9.70
N VAL A 245 9.42 -8.23 9.20
CA VAL A 245 8.41 -9.26 9.49
C VAL A 245 8.35 -9.59 10.98
N VAL A 246 9.50 -9.70 11.66
CA VAL A 246 9.54 -9.98 13.10
C VAL A 246 8.94 -8.83 13.91
N ASP A 247 9.19 -7.58 13.51
CA ASP A 247 8.59 -6.40 14.15
C ASP A 247 7.06 -6.38 13.97
N ILE A 248 6.56 -6.68 12.76
CA ILE A 248 5.12 -6.78 12.48
C ILE A 248 4.49 -7.90 13.31
N LEU A 249 5.09 -9.10 13.35
CA LEU A 249 4.61 -10.21 14.19
C LEU A 249 4.59 -9.83 15.67
N SER A 250 5.59 -9.08 16.14
CA SER A 250 5.62 -8.57 17.51
C SER A 250 4.50 -7.55 17.76
N ILE A 251 4.14 -6.72 16.79
CA ILE A 251 3.01 -5.79 16.89
C ILE A 251 1.70 -6.57 16.95
N LEU A 252 1.47 -7.52 16.04
CA LEU A 252 0.27 -8.36 16.01
C LEU A 252 0.09 -9.16 17.30
N ALA A 253 1.18 -9.60 17.93
CA ALA A 253 1.15 -10.29 19.23
C ALA A 253 0.66 -9.41 20.39
N THR A 254 0.58 -8.08 20.22
CA THR A 254 0.00 -7.17 21.23
C THR A 254 -1.53 -7.03 21.15
N LEU A 255 -2.15 -7.56 20.08
CA LEU A 255 -3.59 -7.52 19.90
C LEU A 255 -4.32 -8.40 20.92
N ASP A 256 -5.64 -8.22 21.01
CA ASP A 256 -6.47 -9.00 21.93
C ASP A 256 -6.33 -10.51 21.67
N LYS A 257 -6.09 -11.27 22.74
CA LYS A 257 -5.87 -12.72 22.65
C LYS A 257 -7.07 -13.47 22.08
N GLY A 258 -8.29 -12.97 22.31
CA GLY A 258 -9.51 -13.54 21.75
C GLY A 258 -9.53 -13.43 20.23
N LEU A 259 -9.16 -12.27 19.67
CA LEU A 259 -9.07 -12.06 18.23
C LEU A 259 -8.01 -12.94 17.57
N ILE A 260 -6.83 -13.05 18.18
CA ILE A 260 -5.74 -13.90 17.68
C ILE A 260 -6.18 -15.37 17.67
N MET A 261 -6.83 -15.83 18.74
CA MET A 261 -7.33 -17.20 18.84
C MET A 261 -8.47 -17.46 17.84
N GLU A 262 -9.34 -16.49 17.60
CA GLU A 262 -10.39 -16.58 16.59
C GLU A 262 -9.81 -16.71 15.18
N ALA A 263 -8.81 -15.89 14.83
CA ALA A 263 -8.11 -16.00 13.55
C ALA A 263 -7.42 -17.38 13.38
N GLU A 264 -6.76 -17.89 14.44
CA GLU A 264 -6.17 -19.23 14.41
C GLU A 264 -7.22 -20.33 14.24
N MET A 265 -8.37 -20.22 14.92
CA MET A 265 -9.43 -21.23 14.81
C MET A 265 -10.13 -21.21 13.45
N MET A 266 -10.31 -20.03 12.87
CA MET A 266 -11.07 -19.85 11.64
C MET A 266 -10.29 -20.28 10.40
N ASP A 267 -9.00 -19.97 10.34
CA ASP A 267 -8.19 -20.28 9.17
C ASP A 267 -6.77 -20.81 9.49
N GLY A 268 -6.27 -20.68 10.72
CA GLY A 268 -4.90 -21.08 11.09
C GLY A 268 -3.86 -19.98 10.84
N ALA A 269 -4.25 -18.70 10.93
CA ALA A 269 -3.43 -17.55 10.59
C ALA A 269 -2.07 -17.52 11.31
N VAL A 270 -2.05 -17.82 12.61
CA VAL A 270 -0.84 -17.79 13.43
C VAL A 270 0.09 -18.95 13.04
N SER A 271 -0.49 -20.13 12.79
CA SER A 271 0.25 -21.28 12.28
C SER A 271 0.90 -20.97 10.92
N ARG A 272 0.17 -20.37 9.98
CA ARG A 272 0.70 -19.97 8.67
C ARG A 272 1.83 -18.94 8.79
N ALA A 273 1.65 -17.95 9.66
CA ALA A 273 2.66 -16.93 9.92
C ALA A 273 3.95 -17.50 10.53
N THR A 274 3.80 -18.50 11.40
CA THR A 274 4.95 -19.20 12.00
C THR A 274 5.72 -19.97 10.92
N VAL A 275 5.01 -20.69 10.04
CA VAL A 275 5.62 -21.37 8.89
C VAL A 275 6.33 -20.37 7.97
N ALA A 276 5.68 -19.24 7.66
CA ALA A 276 6.28 -18.21 6.84
C ALA A 276 7.58 -17.68 7.46
N LEU A 277 7.60 -17.39 8.76
CA LEU A 277 8.79 -16.93 9.46
C LEU A 277 9.95 -17.95 9.39
N GLU A 278 9.66 -19.23 9.56
CA GLU A 278 10.65 -20.31 9.40
C GLU A 278 11.21 -20.33 7.97
N GLU A 279 10.35 -20.21 6.96
CA GLU A 279 10.75 -20.17 5.55
C GLU A 279 11.63 -18.96 5.23
N ILE A 280 11.29 -17.77 5.73
CA ILE A 280 12.12 -16.56 5.56
C ILE A 280 13.50 -16.79 6.16
N LEU A 281 13.57 -17.27 7.40
CA LEU A 281 14.83 -17.47 8.10
C LEU A 281 15.74 -18.45 7.35
N LEU A 282 15.17 -19.52 6.80
CA LEU A 282 15.89 -20.50 5.98
C LEU A 282 16.33 -19.97 4.62
N ALA A 283 15.51 -19.11 3.98
CA ALA A 283 15.81 -18.51 2.70
C ALA A 283 16.82 -17.34 2.80
N SER A 284 16.90 -16.70 3.96
CA SER A 284 17.82 -15.59 4.21
C SER A 284 19.29 -16.06 4.13
N LYS A 285 20.10 -15.39 3.31
CA LYS A 285 21.53 -15.69 3.19
C LYS A 285 22.28 -15.08 4.37
N VAL A 286 22.55 -15.88 5.41
CA VAL A 286 23.46 -15.49 6.50
C VAL A 286 24.91 -15.77 6.08
N PRO A 287 25.83 -14.78 6.10
CA PRO A 287 27.24 -15.00 5.79
C PRO A 287 27.85 -16.06 6.71
N SER A 288 28.72 -16.92 6.16
CA SER A 288 29.45 -17.92 6.95
C SER A 288 30.26 -17.23 8.06
N ASN A 289 30.12 -17.69 9.30
CA ASN A 289 30.72 -17.14 10.53
C ASN A 289 30.05 -15.89 11.13
N GLN A 290 28.85 -15.52 10.69
CA GLN A 290 28.00 -14.56 11.39
C GLN A 290 26.71 -15.22 11.90
N ALA A 291 26.24 -14.77 13.06
CA ALA A 291 24.89 -15.03 13.52
C ALA A 291 24.04 -13.78 13.22
N PHE A 292 22.91 -13.97 12.55
CA PHE A 292 21.87 -12.94 12.45
C PHE A 292 21.00 -13.05 13.71
N GLN A 293 20.75 -11.93 14.37
CA GLN A 293 19.85 -11.85 15.52
C GLN A 293 19.00 -10.59 15.38
N HIS A 294 17.70 -10.72 15.59
CA HIS A 294 16.78 -9.59 15.68
C HIS A 294 15.88 -9.77 16.91
N VAL A 295 15.72 -8.69 17.67
CA VAL A 295 15.01 -8.67 18.96
C VAL A 295 13.89 -7.64 18.88
N ALA A 296 12.66 -8.13 18.84
CA ALA A 296 11.46 -7.33 19.02
C ALA A 296 10.91 -7.49 20.44
N SER A 297 9.84 -6.77 20.77
CA SER A 297 9.29 -6.74 22.13
C SER A 297 8.72 -8.09 22.58
N ASN A 298 8.08 -8.82 21.66
CA ASN A 298 7.39 -10.07 21.95
C ASN A 298 8.00 -11.28 21.20
N LEU A 299 9.03 -11.07 20.38
CA LEU A 299 9.62 -12.11 19.53
C LEU A 299 11.11 -11.88 19.35
N VAL A 300 11.91 -12.94 19.49
CA VAL A 300 13.35 -12.94 19.22
C VAL A 300 13.65 -14.02 18.21
N VAL A 301 14.42 -13.68 17.17
CA VAL A 301 14.90 -14.63 16.18
C VAL A 301 16.42 -14.62 16.11
N GLN A 302 17.01 -15.80 15.93
CA GLN A 302 18.44 -15.96 15.73
C GLN A 302 18.70 -17.04 14.67
N ALA A 303 19.55 -16.74 13.70
CA ALA A 303 19.99 -17.66 12.66
C ALA A 303 21.53 -17.74 12.65
N TYR A 304 22.07 -18.97 12.72
CA TYR A 304 23.51 -19.21 12.73
C TYR A 304 23.90 -20.31 11.72
N THR A 305 25.04 -20.13 11.04
CA THR A 305 25.63 -21.21 10.22
C THR A 305 26.67 -21.96 11.07
N PRO A 306 26.47 -23.25 11.39
CA PRO A 306 27.43 -24.00 12.20
C PRO A 306 28.76 -24.17 11.44
N LEU A 307 29.88 -23.89 12.13
CA LEU A 307 31.22 -24.25 11.69
C LEU A 307 31.33 -25.77 11.62
N ALA A 308 31.73 -26.32 10.47
CA ALA A 308 32.04 -27.74 10.35
C ALA A 308 33.27 -28.06 11.23
N GLU A 309 33.09 -28.83 12.31
CA GLU A 309 34.19 -29.28 13.15
C GLU A 309 35.15 -30.19 12.37
N LYS A 310 36.45 -29.88 12.43
CA LYS A 310 37.53 -30.74 11.92
C LYS A 310 37.62 -32.02 12.76
N GLY A 311 37.35 -33.17 12.13
CA GLY A 311 37.50 -34.49 12.76
C GLY A 311 38.96 -34.89 13.03
N HIS A 312 39.20 -35.52 14.17
CA HIS A 312 40.48 -36.14 14.55
C HIS A 312 40.77 -37.42 13.74
N PRO A 313 42.06 -37.76 13.48
CA PRO A 313 42.43 -38.80 12.54
C PRO A 313 42.74 -40.12 13.25
N HIS A 314 41.74 -40.94 13.55
CA HIS A 314 41.77 -42.41 13.54
C HIS A 314 40.50 -42.96 14.23
N GLN A 315 39.78 -43.81 13.50
CA GLN A 315 38.35 -44.17 13.66
C GLN A 315 37.42 -43.03 13.28
N GLU A 316 36.79 -43.15 12.10
CA GLU A 316 35.66 -42.31 11.71
C GLU A 316 34.54 -42.49 12.73
N GLY A 317 34.52 -41.62 13.74
CA GLY A 317 33.43 -41.54 14.69
C GLY A 317 32.13 -41.27 13.93
N HIS A 318 31.05 -41.96 14.30
CA HIS A 318 29.72 -41.70 13.77
C HIS A 318 29.41 -40.20 13.83
N SER A 319 28.85 -39.65 12.74
CA SER A 319 28.59 -38.22 12.63
C SER A 319 27.72 -37.73 13.80
N PRO A 320 27.92 -36.49 14.29
CA PRO A 320 27.10 -35.92 15.36
C PRO A 320 25.60 -35.99 15.06
N GLY A 321 25.23 -35.75 13.79
CA GLY A 321 23.84 -35.89 13.32
C GLY A 321 23.28 -37.29 13.50
N LEU A 322 24.04 -38.34 13.17
CA LEU A 322 23.59 -39.73 13.35
C LEU A 322 23.38 -40.08 14.83
N LYS A 323 24.29 -39.64 15.71
CA LYS A 323 24.16 -39.86 17.16
C LYS A 323 22.93 -39.16 17.74
N LEU A 324 22.67 -37.92 17.31
CA LEU A 324 21.49 -37.16 17.71
C LEU A 324 20.19 -37.80 17.21
N SER A 325 20.13 -38.27 15.96
CA SER A 325 18.95 -38.95 15.41
C SER A 325 18.59 -40.24 16.18
N VAL A 326 19.59 -41.03 16.59
CA VAL A 326 19.34 -42.23 17.40
C VAL A 326 18.87 -41.88 18.81
N PHE A 327 19.43 -40.83 19.43
CA PHE A 327 18.96 -40.32 20.71
C PHE A 327 17.50 -39.83 20.65
N LEU A 328 17.16 -39.02 19.66
CA LEU A 328 15.79 -38.51 19.48
C LEU A 328 14.79 -39.64 19.22
N ARG A 329 15.18 -40.67 18.45
CA ARG A 329 14.32 -41.86 18.22
C ARG A 329 14.11 -42.67 19.50
N HIS A 330 15.14 -42.80 20.34
CA HIS A 330 15.02 -43.45 21.64
C HIS A 330 14.02 -42.71 22.54
N LEU A 331 14.09 -41.37 22.58
CA LEU A 331 13.19 -40.54 23.38
C LEU A 331 11.76 -40.51 22.84
N ALA A 332 11.57 -40.34 21.53
CA ALA A 332 10.27 -40.15 20.92
C ALA A 332 9.37 -41.39 21.00
N ASN A 333 9.97 -42.59 20.88
CA ASN A 333 9.22 -43.84 20.72
C ASN A 333 9.48 -44.86 21.85
N GLY A 334 10.39 -44.58 22.78
CA GLY A 334 10.84 -45.55 23.79
C GLY A 334 11.54 -46.78 23.20
N ALA A 335 12.03 -46.68 21.96
CA ALA A 335 12.62 -47.80 21.23
C ALA A 335 13.84 -48.36 21.97
N THR A 336 13.91 -49.68 22.12
CA THR A 336 15.01 -50.31 22.84
C THR A 336 16.33 -50.19 22.06
N TYR A 337 17.47 -50.24 22.74
CA TYR A 337 18.79 -50.22 22.06
C TYR A 337 18.98 -51.39 21.07
N ALA A 338 18.25 -52.49 21.26
CA ALA A 338 18.22 -53.59 20.30
C ALA A 338 17.49 -53.20 19.01
N GLU A 339 16.31 -52.60 19.12
CA GLU A 339 15.56 -52.11 17.95
C GLU A 339 16.30 -51.00 17.21
N LEU A 340 16.93 -50.08 17.94
CA LEU A 340 17.76 -49.03 17.36
C LEU A 340 19.00 -49.61 16.67
N SER A 341 19.57 -50.69 17.21
CA SER A 341 20.68 -51.41 16.58
C SER A 341 20.29 -51.98 15.22
N PHE A 342 19.08 -52.54 15.10
CA PHE A 342 18.54 -53.00 13.81
C PHE A 342 18.23 -51.84 12.87
N ASN A 343 17.54 -50.80 13.35
CA ASN A 343 17.06 -49.70 12.51
C ASN A 343 18.18 -48.82 11.95
N PHE A 344 19.22 -48.57 12.75
CA PHE A 344 20.35 -47.72 12.35
C PHE A 344 21.61 -48.51 11.98
N ARG A 345 21.51 -49.86 11.98
CA ARG A 345 22.61 -50.79 11.71
C ARG A 345 23.88 -50.43 12.50
N MET A 346 23.70 -50.03 13.77
CA MET A 346 24.78 -49.69 14.69
C MET A 346 24.87 -50.73 15.80
N GLY A 347 26.09 -51.05 16.25
CA GLY A 347 26.28 -51.97 17.36
C GLY A 347 25.54 -51.48 18.61
N LYS A 348 24.76 -52.37 19.25
CA LYS A 348 24.02 -52.06 20.49
C LYS A 348 24.93 -51.44 21.56
N GLU A 349 26.17 -51.94 21.68
CA GLU A 349 27.16 -51.42 22.62
C GLU A 349 27.60 -49.98 22.30
N THR A 350 27.65 -49.61 21.01
CA THR A 350 27.97 -48.25 20.57
C THR A 350 26.84 -47.30 20.94
N ILE A 351 25.59 -47.69 20.66
CA ILE A 351 24.38 -46.93 21.01
C ILE A 351 24.31 -46.70 22.53
N GLN A 352 24.53 -47.76 23.31
CA GLN A 352 24.51 -47.69 24.77
C GLN A 352 25.57 -46.74 25.34
N LYS A 353 26.71 -46.57 24.64
CA LYS A 353 27.77 -45.63 25.05
C LYS A 353 27.41 -44.18 24.73
N PHE A 354 27.02 -43.86 23.48
CA PHE A 354 26.82 -42.46 23.10
C PHE A 354 25.46 -41.89 23.46
N VAL A 355 24.39 -42.70 23.62
CA VAL A 355 23.05 -42.17 23.94
C VAL A 355 23.03 -41.39 25.26
N PRO A 356 23.62 -41.89 26.37
CA PRO A 356 23.77 -41.11 27.60
C PRO A 356 24.65 -39.86 27.45
N ASP A 357 25.67 -39.92 26.60
CA ASP A 357 26.57 -38.78 26.36
C ASP A 357 25.89 -37.66 25.57
N VAL A 358 25.08 -38.02 24.56
CA VAL A 358 24.23 -37.07 23.84
C VAL A 358 23.15 -36.51 24.78
N ALA A 359 22.55 -37.34 25.65
CA ALA A 359 21.60 -36.86 26.65
C ALA A 359 22.23 -35.82 27.58
N ARG A 360 23.44 -36.10 28.06
CA ARG A 360 24.20 -35.18 28.93
C ARG A 360 24.57 -33.90 28.18
N ALA A 361 25.07 -33.99 26.95
CA ALA A 361 25.40 -32.82 26.14
C ALA A 361 24.17 -31.94 25.86
N VAL A 362 23.01 -32.56 25.58
CA VAL A 362 21.75 -31.83 25.40
C VAL A 362 21.31 -31.17 26.70
N VAL A 363 21.42 -31.86 27.84
CA VAL A 363 21.10 -31.28 29.16
C VAL A 363 22.07 -30.16 29.53
N ASP A 364 23.36 -30.30 29.25
CA ASP A 364 24.39 -29.31 29.57
C ASP A 364 24.23 -28.06 28.69
N GLU A 365 23.92 -28.22 27.40
CA GLU A 365 23.57 -27.10 26.51
C GLU A 365 22.26 -26.43 26.95
N TYR A 366 21.22 -27.23 27.22
CA TYR A 366 19.94 -26.68 27.70
C TYR A 366 20.09 -26.02 29.08
N ALA A 367 21.01 -26.50 29.92
CA ALA A 367 21.29 -25.89 31.21
C ALA A 367 22.16 -24.63 31.09
N ALA A 368 23.07 -24.59 30.12
CA ALA A 368 23.82 -23.38 29.80
C ALA A 368 22.92 -22.30 29.20
N GLU A 369 21.96 -22.67 28.34
CA GLU A 369 21.01 -21.75 27.73
C GLU A 369 19.87 -21.33 28.67
N CYS A 370 19.33 -22.23 29.50
CA CYS A 370 18.18 -21.94 30.37
C CYS A 370 18.51 -21.64 31.85
N PHE A 371 19.66 -22.07 32.38
CA PHE A 371 19.97 -22.00 33.84
C PHE A 371 21.16 -21.09 34.21
N LEU A 372 21.49 -20.08 33.39
CA LEU A 372 22.43 -19.01 33.81
C LEU A 372 21.87 -18.07 34.90
N GLY A 373 20.68 -18.34 35.45
CA GLY A 373 20.17 -17.70 36.65
C GLY A 373 19.14 -18.57 37.40
N GLN A 374 19.02 -18.38 38.72
CA GLN A 374 17.87 -18.88 39.47
C GLN A 374 16.62 -18.19 38.92
N ILE A 375 15.81 -18.93 38.15
CA ILE A 375 14.51 -18.42 37.73
C ILE A 375 13.54 -18.57 38.92
N ARG A 376 13.22 -17.46 39.59
CA ARG A 376 12.08 -17.40 40.51
C ARG A 376 10.79 -17.33 39.67
N GLN A 377 10.23 -18.48 39.31
CA GLN A 377 8.88 -18.55 38.75
C GLN A 377 7.88 -18.98 39.83
N GLU A 378 6.69 -18.39 39.77
CA GLU A 378 5.53 -18.87 40.51
C GLU A 378 5.16 -20.30 40.03
N PRO A 379 4.68 -21.18 40.92
CA PRO A 379 4.37 -22.57 40.59
C PRO A 379 3.42 -22.73 39.39
N ASP A 380 2.51 -21.77 39.18
CA ASP A 380 1.56 -21.78 38.07
C ASP A 380 2.23 -21.56 36.71
N THR A 381 3.27 -20.72 36.64
CA THR A 381 4.06 -20.51 35.42
C THR A 381 4.87 -21.76 35.07
N VAL A 382 5.41 -22.45 36.09
CA VAL A 382 6.11 -23.73 35.89
C VAL A 382 5.14 -24.80 35.38
N ARG A 383 3.91 -24.84 35.93
CA ARG A 383 2.86 -25.74 35.45
C ARG A 383 2.52 -25.48 33.98
N LEU A 384 2.34 -24.22 33.57
CA LEU A 384 2.05 -23.84 32.20
C LEU A 384 3.18 -24.23 31.24
N LEU A 385 4.44 -24.03 31.63
CA LEU A 385 5.60 -24.45 30.82
C LEU A 385 5.64 -25.97 30.63
N ILE A 386 5.34 -26.74 31.68
CA ILE A 386 5.28 -28.21 31.60
C ILE A 386 4.10 -28.65 30.72
N GLU A 387 2.93 -28.03 30.87
CA GLU A 387 1.75 -28.33 30.06
C GLU A 387 2.02 -27.99 28.57
N ALA A 388 2.66 -26.87 28.27
CA ALA A 388 3.08 -26.48 26.93
C ALA A 388 4.08 -27.49 26.32
N ALA A 389 5.09 -27.91 27.09
CA ALA A 389 6.05 -28.92 26.64
C ALA A 389 5.40 -30.28 26.36
N VAL A 390 4.41 -30.69 27.17
CA VAL A 390 3.64 -31.92 26.95
C VAL A 390 2.71 -31.80 25.74
N MET A 391 2.08 -30.65 25.54
CA MET A 391 1.28 -30.38 24.33
C MET A 391 2.15 -30.42 23.07
N LEU A 392 3.33 -29.81 23.10
CA LEU A 392 4.30 -29.83 22.00
C LEU A 392 4.79 -31.26 21.70
N HIS A 393 5.09 -32.05 22.75
CA HIS A 393 5.43 -33.46 22.62
C HIS A 393 4.31 -34.26 21.94
N ASN A 394 3.06 -34.02 22.34
CA ASN A 394 1.89 -34.69 21.76
C ASN A 394 1.59 -34.23 20.32
N LEU A 395 1.79 -32.95 20.01
CA LEU A 395 1.65 -32.39 18.67
C LEU A 395 2.66 -33.03 17.71
N ILE A 396 3.93 -33.10 18.13
CA ILE A 396 4.99 -33.77 17.38
C ILE A 396 4.63 -35.25 17.20
N ARG A 397 4.16 -35.93 18.25
CA ARG A 397 3.75 -37.33 18.17
C ARG A 397 2.58 -37.57 17.21
N ASN A 398 1.62 -36.65 17.14
CA ASN A 398 0.45 -36.75 16.26
C ASN A 398 0.76 -36.37 14.80
N GLN A 399 1.52 -35.29 14.55
CA GLN A 399 1.87 -34.86 13.20
C GLN A 399 2.90 -35.77 12.52
N TYR A 400 3.79 -36.40 13.30
CA TYR A 400 4.85 -37.26 12.78
C TYR A 400 4.57 -38.76 12.90
N GLN A 401 3.31 -39.16 13.07
CA GLN A 401 2.93 -40.58 13.20
C GLN A 401 3.14 -41.41 11.92
N ALA A 402 3.47 -40.77 10.79
CA ALA A 402 3.84 -41.44 9.54
C ALA A 402 5.08 -40.77 8.90
N TRP A 403 6.27 -41.06 9.42
CA TRP A 403 7.47 -40.86 8.60
C TRP A 403 7.45 -41.88 7.46
N ASP A 404 7.51 -41.36 6.25
CA ASP A 404 7.49 -42.07 4.98
C ASP A 404 8.48 -43.25 4.98
N VAL A 405 7.97 -44.46 4.73
CA VAL A 405 8.72 -45.73 4.62
C VAL A 405 9.88 -45.62 3.60
N ARG A 406 9.88 -44.58 2.77
CA ARG A 406 10.95 -44.19 1.83
C ARG A 406 12.23 -43.64 2.48
N MET A 407 12.24 -43.33 3.78
CA MET A 407 13.44 -42.80 4.48
C MET A 407 14.32 -43.86 5.16
N LEU A 408 13.87 -45.11 5.29
CA LEU A 408 14.62 -46.20 5.93
C LEU A 408 15.24 -47.12 4.88
N ASP A 409 16.40 -47.71 5.15
CA ASP A 409 16.90 -48.79 4.28
C ASP A 409 15.87 -49.92 4.19
N GLN A 410 15.71 -50.44 2.99
CA GLN A 410 14.86 -51.59 2.74
C GLN A 410 15.69 -52.75 2.22
N GLU A 411 15.20 -53.95 2.45
CA GLU A 411 15.69 -55.16 1.80
C GLU A 411 14.71 -55.53 0.69
N ASP A 412 15.22 -55.84 -0.51
CA ASP A 412 14.39 -56.40 -1.56
C ASP A 412 14.00 -57.85 -1.24
N ALA A 413 13.18 -58.46 -2.09
CA ALA A 413 12.74 -59.85 -1.93
C ALA A 413 13.88 -60.88 -2.03
N GLN A 414 15.11 -60.45 -2.35
CA GLN A 414 16.32 -61.26 -2.45
C GLN A 414 17.32 -60.92 -1.33
N HIS A 415 16.90 -60.16 -0.29
CA HIS A 415 17.74 -59.68 0.80
C HIS A 415 18.91 -58.77 0.38
N ASN A 416 18.85 -58.18 -0.81
CA ASN A 416 19.81 -57.16 -1.19
C ASN A 416 19.40 -55.80 -0.62
N LEU A 417 20.41 -55.04 -0.22
CA LEU A 417 20.24 -53.70 0.33
C LEU A 417 19.71 -52.77 -0.77
N ILE A 418 18.60 -52.09 -0.48
CA ILE A 418 18.18 -50.89 -1.21
C ILE A 418 18.55 -49.67 -0.34
N PRO A 419 19.66 -48.97 -0.64
CA PRO A 419 20.03 -47.73 0.05
C PRO A 419 18.94 -46.67 -0.16
N ARG A 420 18.42 -46.09 0.93
CA ARG A 420 17.39 -45.04 0.85
C ARG A 420 17.94 -43.67 1.24
N ALA A 421 17.08 -42.65 1.20
CA ALA A 421 17.43 -41.23 1.20
C ALA A 421 18.38 -40.78 2.33
N TRP A 422 18.40 -41.46 3.49
CA TRP A 422 19.33 -41.15 4.57
C TRP A 422 20.81 -41.48 4.25
N ARG A 423 21.09 -42.36 3.26
CA ARG A 423 22.45 -42.70 2.81
C ARG A 423 22.93 -41.84 1.62
N THR A 424 22.03 -41.42 0.74
CA THR A 424 22.34 -40.66 -0.49
C THR A 424 22.16 -39.17 -0.34
N ALA A 425 21.30 -38.71 0.57
CA ALA A 425 21.40 -37.35 1.03
C ALA A 425 22.68 -37.27 1.86
N ALA A 426 23.60 -36.39 1.46
CA ALA A 426 24.26 -35.62 2.50
C ALA A 426 23.12 -35.14 3.40
N ILE A 427 23.00 -35.74 4.58
CA ILE A 427 22.13 -35.22 5.62
C ILE A 427 22.81 -33.89 6.00
N THR A 428 22.65 -32.85 5.16
CA THR A 428 22.01 -31.63 5.65
C THR A 428 20.87 -32.16 6.47
N VAL A 429 21.14 -32.30 7.77
CA VAL A 429 20.10 -32.32 8.77
C VAL A 429 19.20 -31.20 8.26
N ARG A 430 18.00 -31.53 7.80
CA ARG A 430 16.90 -30.59 7.92
C ARG A 430 16.91 -30.31 9.42
N LYS A 431 17.74 -29.35 9.81
CA LYS A 431 17.68 -28.68 11.08
C LYS A 431 16.36 -27.95 10.90
N SER A 432 15.27 -28.65 11.17
CA SER A 432 14.33 -28.13 12.13
C SER A 432 15.20 -27.78 13.36
N CYS A 433 15.86 -26.63 13.27
CA CYS A 433 15.83 -25.70 14.37
C CYS A 433 14.35 -25.41 14.46
N ASN A 434 13.62 -26.26 15.18
CA ASN A 434 12.45 -25.77 15.88
C ASN A 434 13.03 -24.63 16.69
N ALA A 435 12.82 -23.41 16.20
CA ALA A 435 12.63 -22.30 17.07
C ALA A 435 11.65 -22.81 18.12
N ALA A 436 12.15 -23.09 19.32
CA ALA A 436 11.27 -23.10 20.46
C ALA A 436 10.77 -21.66 20.55
N LEU A 437 9.66 -21.39 19.85
CA LEU A 437 8.78 -20.30 20.19
C LEU A 437 8.31 -20.64 21.60
N LEU A 438 8.99 -20.07 22.59
CA LEU A 438 8.41 -19.85 23.90
C LEU A 438 7.28 -18.84 23.69
N LEU A 439 6.06 -19.35 23.48
CA LEU A 439 4.85 -18.62 23.81
C LEU A 439 4.66 -18.58 25.33
#